data_AF-A0A919GJU3-F1
#
_entry.id   AF-A0A919GJU3-F1
#
_cell.length_a   1.000
_cell.length_b   1.000
_cell.length_c   1.000
_cell.angle_alpha   90.00
_cell.angle_beta   90.00
_cell.angle_gamma   90.00
#
_symmetry.space_group_name_H-M   'P 1'
#
loop_
_entity.id
_entity.type
_entity.pdbx_description
1 polymer ?
#
loop_
_entity_poly.entity_id
_entity_poly.type
_entity_poly.pdbx_seq_one_letter_code
_entity_poly.pdbx_strand_id
1 'polypeptide(L)'
;MILAAVLALTWLARRLNWNEPVTLVAGGCLVGLTPDFHGFRLPPDVVLLLFLPPLLYWESLGTSLREVRRNVRGIVLLATGLVLATATAVAAVGHALGLSWSLAFVLGAVVAPTDATAVAAVARGLPRRIRTVLHTESLINDGTALALYAVLVGVAAEGRVFTWHGVTLRLLLAYGGGIAIGAVCAAAAVALRVRMRDRAVVSTLGVLTPFATYLPAQAAGASGVLAVVTCGLVISQAGPRLGSAGIRVQTTGFWEVSTFILNSALFVLVGIQTPALVTASGAGTLGHRITTAAVVSAVVIATRLIWLYSVPYLIRALDRRPVQRTLRYGARRRFPLAWSGVRGAVSLAAALAVPTTKDDGGPLAGHGLVVFTAVAVILVTLVLQGATMPAVVRWAGLRDDPGERAEERRAHRQIATAALEALPHHADLLGTPPHSADAVRRELRQYAARDQDTGTVAGRDVRAELELRRALVAVERRALVRLRDRRSIDDAVLHRLQSVLDSEEVRIDLSMSALPERRERARGTGTAGGPDAPGGAGDL
;
A
#
# COMPACT_ATOMS: atom_id res chain seq x y z
N MET A 1 20.51 -13.63 8.78
CA MET A 1 20.29 -13.28 10.20
C MET A 1 19.06 -12.39 10.43
N ILE A 2 18.94 -11.21 9.80
CA ILE A 2 17.78 -10.30 9.99
C ILE A 2 16.45 -11.02 9.74
N LEU A 3 16.34 -11.81 8.66
CA LEU A 3 15.13 -12.57 8.37
C LEU A 3 14.78 -13.59 9.47
N ALA A 4 15.79 -14.22 10.08
CA ALA A 4 15.58 -15.15 11.19
C ALA A 4 15.09 -14.40 12.44
N ALA A 5 15.63 -13.22 12.73
CA ALA A 5 15.15 -12.35 13.80
C ALA A 5 13.70 -11.90 13.57
N VAL A 6 13.38 -11.46 12.35
CA VAL A 6 12.01 -11.10 11.94
C VAL A 6 11.05 -12.27 12.18
N LEU A 7 11.42 -13.48 11.74
CA LEU A 7 10.58 -14.67 11.90
C LEU A 7 10.35 -15.00 13.38
N ALA A 8 11.42 -15.07 14.17
CA ALA A 8 11.35 -15.41 15.60
C ALA A 8 10.55 -14.37 16.41
N LEU A 9 10.84 -13.08 16.20
CA LEU A 9 10.19 -11.99 16.93
C LEU A 9 8.72 -11.82 16.52
N THR A 10 8.38 -11.99 15.23
CA THR A 10 6.98 -11.94 14.79
C THR A 10 6.20 -13.13 15.34
N TRP A 11 6.78 -14.32 15.32
CA TRP A 11 6.16 -15.51 15.92
C TRP A 11 5.91 -15.31 17.42
N LEU A 12 6.89 -14.76 18.14
CA LEU A 12 6.78 -14.44 19.56
C LEU A 12 5.67 -13.39 19.81
N ALA A 13 5.66 -12.31 19.03
CA ALA A 13 4.66 -11.25 19.14
C ALA A 13 3.24 -11.80 18.97
N ARG A 14 3.02 -12.64 17.96
CA ARG A 14 1.71 -13.29 17.72
C ARG A 14 1.33 -14.25 18.82
N ARG A 15 2.27 -15.07 19.30
CA ARG A 15 2.03 -16.04 20.38
C ARG A 15 1.63 -15.34 21.69
N LEU A 16 2.24 -14.20 21.99
CA LEU A 16 1.99 -13.42 23.21
C LEU A 16 0.90 -12.34 23.04
N ASN A 17 0.28 -12.23 21.85
CA ASN A 17 -0.63 -11.15 21.48
C ASN A 17 -0.05 -9.74 21.72
N TRP A 18 1.26 -9.59 21.55
CA TRP A 18 1.97 -8.32 21.63
C TRP A 18 1.90 -7.55 20.31
N ASN A 19 2.25 -6.27 20.37
CA ASN A 19 2.31 -5.39 19.20
C ASN A 19 3.57 -5.74 18.38
N GLU A 20 3.36 -6.24 17.15
CA GLU A 20 4.42 -6.71 16.25
C GLU A 20 5.55 -5.66 16.06
N PRO A 21 5.29 -4.42 15.56
CA PRO A 21 6.33 -3.39 15.46
C PRO A 21 7.12 -3.12 16.76
N VAL A 22 6.44 -3.04 17.90
CA VAL A 22 7.10 -2.78 19.20
C VAL A 22 7.99 -3.95 19.60
N THR A 23 7.52 -5.19 19.40
CA THR A 23 8.32 -6.40 19.68
C THR A 23 9.53 -6.51 18.74
N LEU A 24 9.39 -6.15 17.46
CA LEU A 24 10.49 -6.17 16.50
C LEU A 24 11.58 -5.15 16.87
N VAL A 25 11.19 -3.94 17.25
CA VAL A 25 12.13 -2.91 17.70
C VAL A 25 12.80 -3.31 19.03
N ALA A 26 12.04 -3.79 20.01
CA ALA A 26 12.59 -4.23 21.30
C ALA A 26 13.56 -5.40 21.14
N GLY A 27 13.19 -6.41 20.33
CA GLY A 27 14.07 -7.53 20.01
C GLY A 27 15.31 -7.09 19.23
N GLY A 28 15.16 -6.15 18.28
CA GLY A 28 16.28 -5.51 17.62
C GLY A 28 17.22 -4.80 18.59
N CYS A 29 16.69 -4.07 19.59
CA CYS A 29 17.50 -3.42 20.63
C CYS A 29 18.33 -4.43 21.43
N LEU A 30 17.73 -5.56 21.80
CA LEU A 30 18.44 -6.65 22.50
C LEU A 30 19.58 -7.21 21.64
N VAL A 31 19.36 -7.38 20.33
CA VAL A 31 20.42 -7.78 19.39
C VAL A 31 21.48 -6.69 19.28
N GLY A 32 21.10 -5.41 19.21
CA GLY A 32 22.02 -4.27 19.14
C GLY A 32 22.90 -4.09 20.38
N LEU A 33 22.51 -4.62 21.54
CA LEU A 33 23.31 -4.63 22.77
C LEU A 33 24.41 -5.70 22.74
N THR A 34 24.35 -6.66 21.82
CA THR A 34 25.40 -7.69 21.70
C THR A 34 26.68 -7.10 21.11
N PRO A 35 27.87 -7.62 21.49
CA PRO A 35 29.16 -7.07 21.06
C PRO A 35 29.32 -6.96 19.54
N ASP A 36 28.81 -7.93 18.79
CA ASP A 36 28.91 -7.99 17.33
C ASP A 36 28.14 -6.86 16.62
N PHE A 37 27.12 -6.29 17.27
CA PHE A 37 26.23 -5.27 16.68
C PHE A 37 26.32 -3.90 17.36
N HIS A 38 27.17 -3.74 18.37
CA HIS A 38 27.29 -2.52 19.17
C HIS A 38 27.69 -1.26 18.36
N GLY A 39 28.25 -1.44 17.16
CA GLY A 39 28.61 -0.36 16.22
C GLY A 39 27.83 -0.36 14.91
N PHE A 40 26.81 -1.20 14.76
CA PHE A 40 26.09 -1.33 13.50
C PHE A 40 25.39 -0.02 13.14
N ARG A 41 25.68 0.50 11.94
CA ARG A 41 25.00 1.66 11.34
C ARG A 41 24.55 1.30 9.95
N LEU A 42 23.26 1.48 9.68
CA LEU A 42 22.71 1.20 8.37
C LEU A 42 23.03 2.39 7.44
N PRO A 43 23.69 2.17 6.30
CA PRO A 43 23.95 3.26 5.36
C PRO A 43 22.62 3.86 4.89
N PRO A 44 22.50 5.20 4.85
CA PRO A 44 21.21 5.82 4.55
C PRO A 44 20.72 5.53 3.13
N ASP A 45 21.66 5.45 2.18
CA ASP A 45 21.40 5.10 0.80
C ASP A 45 20.76 3.71 0.68
N VAL A 46 21.11 2.77 1.56
CA VAL A 46 20.46 1.46 1.58
C VAL A 46 18.98 1.61 1.94
N VAL A 47 18.63 2.46 2.92
CA VAL A 47 17.22 2.66 3.28
C VAL A 47 16.45 3.34 2.15
N LEU A 48 17.02 4.43 1.62
CA LEU A 48 16.40 5.25 0.58
C LEU A 48 16.30 4.54 -0.77
N LEU A 49 17.24 3.65 -1.10
CA LEU A 49 17.27 2.96 -2.38
C LEU A 49 16.64 1.57 -2.31
N LEU A 50 16.89 0.78 -1.27
CA LEU A 50 16.45 -0.62 -1.19
C LEU A 50 15.03 -0.76 -0.65
N PHE A 51 14.67 0.01 0.39
CA PHE A 51 13.41 -0.20 1.11
C PHE A 51 12.31 0.73 0.64
N LEU A 52 12.64 2.02 0.49
CA LEU A 52 11.63 3.05 0.27
C LEU A 52 10.88 2.89 -1.08
N PRO A 53 11.56 2.72 -2.24
CA PRO A 53 10.86 2.61 -3.52
C PRO A 53 9.87 1.44 -3.61
N PRO A 54 10.23 0.19 -3.23
CA PRO A 54 9.28 -0.93 -3.30
C PRO A 54 8.11 -0.77 -2.33
N LEU A 55 8.31 -0.23 -1.13
CA LEU A 55 7.24 0.00 -0.16
C LEU A 55 6.23 1.02 -0.70
N LEU A 56 6.70 2.19 -1.12
CA LEU A 56 5.85 3.24 -1.69
C LEU A 56 5.10 2.78 -2.95
N TYR A 57 5.76 1.98 -3.78
CA TYR A 57 5.15 1.42 -4.98
C TYR A 57 4.00 0.48 -4.64
N TRP A 58 4.21 -0.44 -3.71
CA TRP A 58 3.13 -1.34 -3.28
C TRP A 58 1.98 -0.57 -2.61
N GLU A 59 2.30 0.39 -1.75
CA GLU A 59 1.30 1.20 -1.06
C GLU A 59 0.45 2.05 -2.03
N SER A 60 1.08 2.58 -3.08
CA SER A 60 0.37 3.35 -4.11
C SER A 60 -0.54 2.49 -4.99
N LEU A 61 -0.17 1.22 -5.26
CA LEU A 61 -1.04 0.30 -5.99
C LEU A 61 -2.36 -0.01 -5.25
N GLY A 62 -2.34 -0.01 -3.92
CA GLY A 62 -3.52 -0.26 -3.09
C GLY A 62 -4.42 0.97 -2.85
N THR A 63 -4.04 2.16 -3.32
CA THR A 63 -4.70 3.42 -2.97
C THR A 63 -5.90 3.73 -3.88
N SER A 64 -7.05 4.13 -3.30
CA SER A 64 -8.24 4.46 -4.11
C SER A 64 -8.23 5.89 -4.65
N LEU A 65 -8.11 6.04 -5.98
CA LEU A 65 -8.15 7.35 -6.64
C LEU A 65 -9.51 8.07 -6.50
N ARG A 66 -10.61 7.31 -6.41
CA ARG A 66 -11.93 7.90 -6.17
C ARG A 66 -11.97 8.60 -4.81
N GLU A 67 -11.43 7.94 -3.78
CA GLU A 67 -11.36 8.51 -2.44
C GLU A 67 -10.37 9.67 -2.36
N VAL A 68 -9.21 9.56 -3.03
CA VAL A 68 -8.26 10.68 -3.16
C VAL A 68 -8.99 11.87 -3.74
N ARG A 69 -9.64 11.72 -4.91
CA ARG A 69 -10.34 12.81 -5.60
C ARG A 69 -11.44 13.45 -4.75
N ARG A 70 -12.23 12.63 -4.04
CA ARG A 70 -13.32 13.11 -3.18
C ARG A 70 -12.81 13.91 -1.98
N ASN A 71 -11.60 13.61 -1.49
CA ASN A 71 -11.02 14.20 -0.29
C ASN A 71 -9.77 15.03 -0.56
N VAL A 72 -9.46 15.41 -1.82
CA VAL A 72 -8.21 16.10 -2.22
C VAL A 72 -7.84 17.22 -1.27
N ARG A 73 -8.79 18.09 -0.90
CA ARG A 73 -8.50 19.24 -0.02
C ARG A 73 -8.04 18.81 1.36
N GLY A 74 -8.75 17.85 1.97
CA GLY A 74 -8.38 17.31 3.27
C GLY A 74 -7.03 16.60 3.21
N ILE A 75 -6.79 15.84 2.13
CA ILE A 75 -5.53 15.16 1.89
C ILE A 75 -4.39 16.15 1.68
N VAL A 76 -4.54 17.22 0.89
CA VAL A 76 -3.50 18.25 0.72
C VAL A 76 -3.21 18.97 2.03
N LEU A 77 -4.24 19.30 2.81
CA LEU A 77 -4.06 19.91 4.13
C LEU A 77 -3.36 18.97 5.12
N LEU A 78 -3.60 17.67 5.07
CA LEU A 78 -2.95 16.69 5.96
C LEU A 78 -1.56 16.26 5.45
N ALA A 79 -1.40 16.07 4.15
CA ALA A 79 -0.19 15.54 3.55
C ALA A 79 0.85 16.62 3.24
N THR A 80 0.44 17.89 3.07
CA THR A 80 1.36 19.01 2.84
C THR A 80 1.25 20.04 3.96
N GLY A 81 0.04 20.48 4.29
CA GLY A 81 -0.17 21.51 5.33
C GLY A 81 0.34 21.10 6.71
N LEU A 82 -0.07 19.93 7.20
CA LEU A 82 0.37 19.41 8.50
C LEU A 82 1.87 19.10 8.51
N VAL A 83 2.46 18.70 7.38
CA VAL A 83 3.90 18.45 7.28
C VAL A 83 4.69 19.73 7.49
N LEU A 84 4.32 20.79 6.77
CA LEU A 84 4.93 22.10 6.91
C LEU A 84 4.71 22.68 8.32
N ALA A 85 3.51 22.51 8.88
CA ALA A 85 3.19 22.93 10.23
C ALA A 85 4.03 22.18 11.28
N THR A 86 4.15 20.85 11.15
CA THR A 86 4.95 20.02 12.05
C THR A 86 6.43 20.36 11.92
N ALA A 87 6.94 20.48 10.69
CA ALA A 87 8.33 20.83 10.45
C ALA A 87 8.66 22.21 11.04
N THR A 88 7.78 23.20 10.88
CA THR A 88 7.97 24.55 11.42
C THR A 88 7.88 24.58 12.95
N ALA A 89 6.91 23.88 13.54
CA ALA A 89 6.77 23.80 15.00
C ALA A 89 7.98 23.12 15.66
N VAL A 90 8.43 22.01 15.08
CA VAL A 90 9.65 21.31 15.52
C VAL A 90 10.89 22.16 15.30
N ALA A 91 10.98 22.90 14.18
CA ALA A 91 12.11 23.78 13.93
C ALA A 91 12.21 24.92 14.96
N ALA A 92 11.09 25.56 15.28
CA ALA A 92 11.05 26.63 16.28
C ALA A 92 11.51 26.13 17.66
N VAL A 93 11.02 24.95 18.07
CA VAL A 93 11.38 24.33 19.35
C VAL A 93 12.81 23.82 19.35
N GLY A 94 13.25 23.16 18.27
CA GLY A 94 14.61 22.68 18.13
C GLY A 94 15.62 23.83 18.15
N HIS A 95 15.30 24.95 17.50
CA HIS A 95 16.13 26.15 17.53
C HIS A 95 16.21 26.76 18.93
N ALA A 96 15.07 26.87 19.63
CA ALA A 96 15.04 27.33 21.03
C ALA A 96 15.86 26.43 21.97
N LEU A 97 16.03 25.15 21.62
CA LEU A 97 16.83 24.18 22.37
C LEU A 97 18.30 24.11 21.88
N GLY A 98 18.73 25.02 21.00
CA GLY A 98 20.14 25.19 20.63
C GLY A 98 20.55 24.61 19.27
N LEU A 99 19.62 24.11 18.45
CA LEU A 99 19.92 23.75 17.07
C LEU A 99 20.00 25.00 16.18
N SER A 100 20.83 24.95 15.12
CA SER A 100 20.75 25.95 14.06
C SER A 100 19.41 25.84 13.32
N TRP A 101 18.92 26.94 12.73
CA TRP A 101 17.68 26.92 11.97
C TRP A 101 17.67 25.84 10.88
N SER A 102 18.78 25.70 10.14
CA SER A 102 18.91 24.69 9.08
C SER A 102 18.72 23.27 9.63
N LEU A 103 19.39 22.91 10.73
CA LEU A 103 19.24 21.59 11.33
C LEU A 103 17.89 21.39 12.05
N ALA A 104 17.32 22.44 12.63
CA ALA A 104 16.03 22.38 13.27
C ALA A 104 14.91 22.12 12.25
N PHE A 105 14.98 22.75 11.07
CA PHE A 105 14.09 22.44 9.95
C PHE A 105 14.32 21.03 9.40
N VAL A 106 15.57 20.58 9.27
CA VAL A 106 15.87 19.19 8.88
C VAL A 106 15.24 18.21 9.86
N LEU A 107 15.44 18.41 11.18
CA LEU A 107 14.79 17.60 12.21
C LEU A 107 13.27 17.60 12.05
N GLY A 108 12.68 18.77 11.83
CA GLY A 108 11.24 18.92 11.59
C GLY A 108 10.74 18.14 10.38
N ALA A 109 11.46 18.19 9.25
CA ALA A 109 11.12 17.43 8.06
C ALA A 109 11.26 15.91 8.26
N VAL A 110 12.25 15.47 9.05
CA VAL A 110 12.49 14.06 9.36
C VAL A 110 11.36 13.44 10.20
N VAL A 111 10.80 14.18 11.17
CA VAL A 111 9.77 13.67 12.11
C VAL A 111 8.32 13.98 11.70
N ALA A 112 8.13 14.78 10.66
CA ALA A 112 6.81 15.11 10.10
C ALA A 112 6.08 13.93 9.42
N PRO A 113 6.73 13.02 8.67
CA PRO A 113 6.04 11.90 8.03
C PRO A 113 5.48 10.94 9.05
N THR A 114 4.31 10.37 8.75
CA THR A 114 3.60 9.41 9.61
C THR A 114 3.42 8.11 8.86
N ASP A 115 3.57 6.98 9.54
CA ASP A 115 3.50 5.65 8.99
C ASP A 115 2.13 5.01 9.28
N ALA A 116 1.28 4.96 8.25
CA ALA A 116 -0.02 4.31 8.32
C ALA A 116 0.07 2.77 8.43
N THR A 117 1.16 2.15 7.97
CA THR A 117 1.32 0.69 8.02
C THR A 117 1.52 0.22 9.46
N ALA A 118 2.32 0.95 10.24
CA ALA A 118 2.51 0.69 11.66
C ALA A 118 1.18 0.81 12.42
N VAL A 119 0.36 1.81 12.09
CA VAL A 119 -0.99 1.95 12.66
C VAL A 119 -1.89 0.79 12.26
N ALA A 120 -1.89 0.42 10.98
CA ALA A 120 -2.76 -0.63 10.44
C ALA A 120 -2.46 -2.00 11.05
N ALA A 121 -1.19 -2.31 11.32
CA ALA A 121 -0.76 -3.52 12.02
C ALA A 121 -1.34 -3.62 13.44
N VAL A 122 -1.48 -2.46 14.10
CA VAL A 122 -1.85 -2.37 15.52
C VAL A 122 -3.36 -2.20 15.71
N ALA A 123 -4.02 -1.49 14.80
CA ALA A 123 -5.40 -1.04 14.93
C ALA A 123 -6.36 -1.81 14.02
N ARG A 124 -6.44 -3.14 14.22
CA ARG A 124 -7.26 -4.07 13.40
C ARG A 124 -8.77 -3.74 13.34
N GLY A 125 -9.29 -2.93 14.27
CA GLY A 125 -10.70 -2.50 14.34
C GLY A 125 -11.04 -1.17 13.65
N LEU A 126 -10.09 -0.55 12.93
CA LEU A 126 -10.39 0.68 12.19
C LEU A 126 -11.29 0.40 10.97
N PRO A 127 -12.41 1.13 10.79
CA PRO A 127 -13.23 1.08 9.58
C PRO A 127 -12.38 1.32 8.34
N ARG A 128 -12.68 0.65 7.22
CA ARG A 128 -11.83 0.71 6.02
C ARG A 128 -11.64 2.14 5.53
N ARG A 129 -12.71 2.94 5.53
CA ARG A 129 -12.63 4.36 5.15
C ARG A 129 -11.61 5.17 5.96
N ILE A 130 -11.49 4.93 7.28
CA ILE A 130 -10.50 5.61 8.12
C ILE A 130 -9.10 5.11 7.75
N ARG A 131 -8.95 3.81 7.53
CA ARG A 131 -7.70 3.20 7.10
C ARG A 131 -7.23 3.73 5.75
N THR A 132 -8.11 3.85 4.75
CA THR A 132 -7.76 4.39 3.43
C THR A 132 -7.38 5.86 3.50
N VAL A 133 -8.05 6.66 4.34
CA VAL A 133 -7.66 8.05 4.56
C VAL A 133 -6.27 8.15 5.18
N LEU A 134 -5.99 7.36 6.24
CA LEU A 134 -4.66 7.33 6.86
C LEU A 134 -3.58 6.85 5.88
N HIS A 135 -3.89 5.84 5.08
CA HIS A 135 -3.00 5.29 4.07
C HIS A 135 -2.65 6.32 3.00
N THR A 136 -3.66 7.01 2.48
CA THR A 136 -3.48 8.07 1.48
C THR A 136 -2.74 9.27 2.06
N GLU A 137 -3.02 9.63 3.32
CA GLU A 137 -2.30 10.69 4.03
C GLU A 137 -0.81 10.33 4.16
N SER A 138 -0.49 9.15 4.69
CA SER A 138 0.88 8.64 4.87
C SER A 138 1.66 8.69 3.57
N LEU A 139 1.10 8.13 2.49
CA LEU A 139 1.76 8.03 1.19
C LEU A 139 2.17 9.39 0.61
N ILE A 140 1.30 10.39 0.70
CA ILE A 140 1.58 11.73 0.16
C ILE A 140 2.42 12.56 1.15
N ASN A 141 2.22 12.37 2.45
CA ASN A 141 3.02 12.98 3.51
C ASN A 141 4.49 12.56 3.35
N ASP A 142 4.77 11.27 3.17
CA ASP A 142 6.13 10.76 2.99
C ASP A 142 6.84 11.42 1.80
N GLY A 143 6.14 11.60 0.68
CA GLY A 143 6.68 12.32 -0.48
C GLY A 143 6.91 13.81 -0.23
N THR A 144 6.02 14.44 0.55
CA THR A 144 6.14 15.85 0.93
C THR A 144 7.32 16.06 1.87
N ALA A 145 7.43 15.23 2.91
CA ALA A 145 8.46 15.28 3.92
C ALA A 145 9.84 15.00 3.33
N LEU A 146 9.98 13.99 2.46
CA LEU A 146 11.27 13.68 1.82
C LEU A 146 11.69 14.73 0.79
N ALA A 147 10.74 15.32 0.04
CA ALA A 147 11.05 16.44 -0.84
C ALA A 147 11.51 17.67 -0.03
N LEU A 148 10.81 17.98 1.07
CA LEU A 148 11.19 19.05 1.99
C LEU A 148 12.57 18.78 2.60
N TYR A 149 12.79 17.56 3.09
CA TYR A 149 14.07 17.11 3.63
C TYR A 149 15.22 17.31 2.64
N ALA A 150 15.08 16.84 1.39
CA ALA A 150 16.13 16.97 0.38
C ALA A 150 16.50 18.43 0.11
N VAL A 151 15.49 19.32 0.05
CA VAL A 151 15.71 20.77 -0.12
C VAL A 151 16.42 21.36 1.10
N LEU A 152 16.00 21.01 2.31
CA LEU A 152 16.56 21.54 3.56
C LEU A 152 17.99 21.05 3.83
N VAL A 153 18.28 19.79 3.53
CA VAL A 153 19.62 19.22 3.64
C VAL A 153 20.55 19.90 2.64
N GLY A 154 20.11 20.13 1.40
CA GLY A 154 20.88 20.91 0.43
C GLY A 154 21.23 22.31 0.96
N VAL A 155 20.25 23.03 1.52
CA VAL A 155 20.50 24.34 2.15
C VAL A 155 21.47 24.26 3.33
N ALA A 156 21.36 23.21 4.16
CA ALA A 156 22.23 22.99 5.31
C ALA A 156 23.67 22.63 4.91
N ALA A 157 23.84 21.80 3.88
CA ALA A 157 25.12 21.34 3.36
C ALA A 157 25.87 22.47 2.62
N GLU A 158 25.14 23.26 1.82
CA GLU A 158 25.65 24.44 1.11
C GLU A 158 26.00 25.59 2.07
N GLY A 159 25.66 25.50 3.36
CA GLY A 159 25.88 26.55 4.36
C GLY A 159 25.11 27.84 4.11
N ARG A 160 24.09 27.81 3.24
CA ARG A 160 23.31 29.00 2.86
C ARG A 160 22.33 29.41 3.95
N VAL A 161 22.03 30.71 4.00
CA VAL A 161 20.96 31.24 4.87
C VAL A 161 19.61 30.70 4.37
N PHE A 162 18.82 30.18 5.31
CA PHE A 162 17.47 29.71 5.02
C PHE A 162 16.59 30.85 4.47
N THR A 163 16.02 30.65 3.28
CA THR A 163 15.08 31.60 2.67
C THR A 163 13.80 30.90 2.22
N TRP A 164 12.65 31.44 2.64
CA TRP A 164 11.34 30.86 2.32
C TRP A 164 11.06 30.77 0.82
N HIS A 165 11.46 31.79 0.05
CA HIS A 165 11.21 31.83 -1.38
C HIS A 165 11.99 30.74 -2.14
N GLY A 166 13.28 30.57 -1.82
CA GLY A 166 14.13 29.56 -2.45
C GLY A 166 13.68 28.13 -2.14
N VAL A 167 13.31 27.86 -0.89
CA VAL A 167 12.78 26.55 -0.48
C VAL A 167 11.45 26.25 -1.17
N THR A 168 10.54 27.23 -1.26
CA THR A 168 9.23 27.05 -1.90
C THR A 168 9.37 26.72 -3.39
N LEU A 169 10.22 27.45 -4.13
CA LEU A 169 10.43 27.19 -5.56
C LEU A 169 11.04 25.81 -5.81
N ARG A 170 12.09 25.43 -5.07
CA ARG A 170 12.72 24.11 -5.18
C ARG A 170 11.73 22.99 -4.86
N LEU A 171 10.87 23.18 -3.85
CA LEU A 171 9.84 22.22 -3.51
C LEU A 171 8.81 22.05 -4.63
N LEU A 172 8.35 23.15 -5.24
CA LEU A 172 7.40 23.10 -6.36
C LEU A 172 8.00 22.39 -7.59
N LEU A 173 9.26 22.69 -7.92
CA LEU A 173 9.98 22.02 -9.01
C LEU A 173 10.16 20.52 -8.72
N ALA A 174 10.53 20.16 -7.49
CA ALA A 174 10.69 18.76 -7.09
C ALA A 174 9.37 17.98 -7.20
N TYR A 175 8.25 18.62 -6.86
CA TYR A 175 6.91 18.05 -7.01
C TYR A 175 6.52 17.86 -8.48
N GLY A 176 6.62 18.92 -9.28
CA GLY A 176 6.26 18.89 -10.69
C GLY A 176 7.08 17.87 -11.47
N GLY A 177 8.41 17.87 -11.25
CA GLY A 177 9.32 16.90 -11.84
C GLY A 177 9.00 15.46 -11.43
N GLY A 178 8.71 15.23 -10.15
CA GLY A 178 8.37 13.90 -9.64
C GLY A 178 7.11 13.35 -10.29
N ILE A 179 6.04 14.14 -10.34
CA ILE A 179 4.77 13.77 -10.98
C ILE A 179 4.97 13.49 -12.47
N ALA A 180 5.70 14.35 -13.18
CA ALA A 180 5.95 14.20 -14.61
C ALA A 180 6.72 12.90 -14.92
N ILE A 181 7.84 12.67 -14.23
CA ILE A 181 8.66 11.47 -14.40
C ILE A 181 7.86 10.21 -14.04
N GLY A 182 7.13 10.24 -12.91
CA GLY A 182 6.27 9.14 -12.49
C GLY A 182 5.20 8.77 -13.53
N ALA A 183 4.56 9.76 -14.15
CA ALA A 183 3.56 9.54 -15.20
C ALA A 183 4.17 8.93 -16.47
N VAL A 184 5.36 9.39 -16.88
CA VAL A 184 6.09 8.83 -18.04
C VAL A 184 6.51 7.39 -17.77
N CYS A 185 7.11 7.13 -16.60
CA CYS A 185 7.51 5.78 -16.19
C CYS A 185 6.31 4.82 -16.11
N ALA A 186 5.16 5.28 -15.61
CA ALA A 186 3.93 4.47 -15.62
C ALA A 186 3.44 4.14 -17.01
N ALA A 187 3.42 5.11 -17.93
CA ALA A 187 3.02 4.88 -19.32
C ALA A 187 3.94 3.83 -19.98
N ALA A 188 5.25 3.94 -19.78
CA ALA A 188 6.22 2.96 -20.26
C ALA A 188 5.99 1.57 -19.64
N ALA A 189 5.82 1.48 -18.32
CA ALA A 189 5.60 0.23 -17.61
C ALA A 189 4.27 -0.45 -18.03
N VAL A 190 3.21 0.32 -18.26
CA VAL A 190 1.93 -0.18 -18.79
C VAL A 190 2.10 -0.69 -20.23
N ALA A 191 2.76 0.06 -21.09
CA ALA A 191 3.01 -0.34 -22.47
C ALA A 191 3.80 -1.67 -22.55
N LEU A 192 4.77 -1.83 -21.65
CA LEU A 192 5.57 -3.05 -21.57
C LEU A 192 4.76 -4.24 -21.03
N ARG A 193 3.94 -4.03 -19.98
CA ARG A 193 3.05 -5.08 -19.42
C ARG A 193 2.04 -5.61 -20.43
N VAL A 194 1.54 -4.78 -21.34
CA VAL A 194 0.60 -5.22 -22.39
C VAL A 194 1.27 -6.20 -23.37
N ARG A 195 2.59 -6.09 -23.58
CA ARG A 195 3.36 -6.94 -24.50
C ARG A 195 3.86 -8.22 -23.85
N MET A 196 3.85 -8.32 -22.53
CA MET A 196 4.39 -9.44 -21.77
C MET A 196 3.29 -10.44 -21.39
N ARG A 197 3.54 -11.73 -21.62
CA ARG A 197 2.62 -12.83 -21.25
C ARG A 197 3.16 -13.74 -20.14
N ASP A 198 4.47 -13.80 -19.99
CA ASP A 198 5.14 -14.62 -18.98
C ASP A 198 4.99 -14.00 -17.58
N ARG A 199 4.64 -14.85 -16.59
CA ARG A 199 4.34 -14.38 -15.23
C ARG A 199 5.58 -13.94 -14.46
N ALA A 200 6.71 -14.61 -14.67
CA ALA A 200 7.98 -14.25 -14.04
C ALA A 200 8.47 -12.92 -14.61
N VAL A 201 8.42 -12.73 -15.92
CA VAL A 201 8.84 -11.48 -16.57
C VAL A 201 8.03 -10.28 -16.10
N VAL A 202 6.69 -10.41 -16.00
CA VAL A 202 5.83 -9.33 -15.49
C VAL A 202 6.11 -9.04 -14.01
N SER A 203 6.38 -10.07 -13.20
CA SER A 203 6.76 -9.90 -11.79
C SER A 203 8.11 -9.18 -11.65
N THR A 204 9.11 -9.55 -12.46
CA THR A 204 10.41 -8.88 -12.52
C THR A 204 10.27 -7.41 -12.94
N LEU A 205 9.43 -7.11 -13.94
CA LEU A 205 9.11 -5.73 -14.29
C LEU A 205 8.46 -4.99 -13.12
N GLY A 206 7.58 -5.66 -12.36
CA GLY A 206 7.01 -5.14 -11.12
C GLY A 206 8.08 -4.73 -10.11
N VAL A 207 9.09 -5.57 -9.89
CA VAL A 207 10.23 -5.28 -9.02
C VAL A 207 11.09 -4.14 -9.56
N LEU A 208 11.34 -4.09 -10.88
CA LEU A 208 12.17 -3.06 -11.50
C LEU A 208 11.51 -1.67 -11.50
N THR A 209 10.19 -1.61 -11.69
CA THR A 209 9.41 -0.37 -11.84
C THR A 209 9.70 0.69 -10.75
N PRO A 210 9.65 0.39 -9.44
CA PRO A 210 9.94 1.37 -8.40
C PRO A 210 11.33 1.98 -8.53
N PHE A 211 12.37 1.19 -8.75
CA PHE A 211 13.75 1.68 -8.86
C PHE A 211 13.95 2.49 -10.15
N ALA A 212 13.41 1.99 -11.27
CA ALA A 212 13.44 2.66 -12.57
C ALA A 212 12.64 3.96 -12.60
N THR A 213 11.79 4.20 -11.61
CA THR A 213 11.06 5.46 -11.43
C THR A 213 11.77 6.38 -10.44
N TYR A 214 12.25 5.82 -9.33
CA TYR A 214 12.87 6.57 -8.23
C TYR A 214 14.23 7.18 -8.64
N LEU A 215 15.11 6.38 -9.23
CA LEU A 215 16.49 6.78 -9.54
C LEU A 215 16.56 7.93 -10.56
N PRO A 216 15.86 7.91 -11.70
CA PRO A 216 15.91 9.02 -12.65
C PRO A 216 15.31 10.31 -12.07
N ALA A 217 14.26 10.19 -11.26
CA ALA A 217 13.67 11.33 -10.58
C ALA A 217 14.66 11.98 -9.60
N GLN A 218 15.35 11.17 -8.79
CA GLN A 218 16.37 11.68 -7.88
C GLN A 218 17.56 12.31 -8.62
N ALA A 219 18.03 11.70 -9.71
CA ALA A 219 19.09 12.24 -10.54
C ALA A 219 18.71 13.59 -11.20
N ALA A 220 17.44 13.79 -11.51
CA ALA A 220 16.91 15.05 -12.04
C ALA A 220 16.63 16.12 -10.96
N GLY A 221 16.97 15.87 -9.69
CA GLY A 221 16.63 16.76 -8.57
C GLY A 221 15.13 16.83 -8.26
N ALA A 222 14.35 15.88 -8.76
CA ALA A 222 12.92 15.75 -8.51
C ALA A 222 12.63 14.82 -7.32
N SER A 223 11.39 14.86 -6.80
CA SER A 223 10.98 13.98 -5.71
C SER A 223 10.80 12.54 -6.21
N GLY A 224 11.79 11.68 -5.94
CA GLY A 224 11.75 10.25 -6.26
C GLY A 224 10.54 9.53 -5.64
N VAL A 225 10.14 9.92 -4.43
CA VAL A 225 8.94 9.39 -3.77
C VAL A 225 7.68 9.73 -4.54
N LEU A 226 7.47 11.01 -4.88
CA LEU A 226 6.29 11.41 -5.65
C LEU A 226 6.28 10.78 -7.04
N ALA A 227 7.45 10.55 -7.64
CA ALA A 227 7.55 9.81 -8.90
C ALA A 227 7.05 8.37 -8.76
N VAL A 228 7.53 7.63 -7.76
CA VAL A 228 7.08 6.25 -7.50
C VAL A 228 5.59 6.19 -7.16
N VAL A 229 5.12 7.08 -6.29
CA VAL A 229 3.70 7.18 -5.91
C VAL A 229 2.83 7.47 -7.12
N THR A 230 3.20 8.45 -7.94
CA THR A 230 2.47 8.78 -9.17
C THR A 230 2.47 7.60 -10.13
N CYS A 231 3.62 6.93 -10.28
CA CYS A 231 3.76 5.78 -11.14
C CYS A 231 2.84 4.62 -10.71
N GLY A 232 2.86 4.25 -9.43
CA GLY A 232 2.00 3.20 -8.89
C GLY A 232 0.52 3.57 -8.93
N LEU A 233 0.14 4.83 -8.64
CA LEU A 233 -1.25 5.28 -8.78
C LEU A 233 -1.76 5.18 -10.21
N VAL A 234 -0.96 5.54 -11.23
CA VAL A 234 -1.35 5.39 -12.63
C VAL A 234 -1.46 3.91 -13.03
N ILE A 235 -0.50 3.08 -12.60
CA ILE A 235 -0.53 1.63 -12.85
C ILE A 235 -1.75 0.98 -12.19
N SER A 236 -2.14 1.40 -10.98
CA SER A 236 -3.32 0.88 -10.28
C SER A 236 -4.61 1.00 -11.11
N GLN A 237 -4.73 2.06 -11.92
CA GLN A 237 -5.91 2.28 -12.76
C GLN A 237 -5.95 1.38 -13.98
N ALA A 238 -4.79 1.05 -14.54
CA ALA A 238 -4.67 0.14 -15.66
C ALA A 238 -4.69 -1.34 -15.22
N GLY A 239 -4.17 -1.64 -14.02
CA GLY A 239 -3.97 -2.97 -13.45
C GLY A 239 -5.14 -3.95 -13.61
N PRO A 240 -6.40 -3.56 -13.34
CA PRO A 240 -7.56 -4.44 -13.49
C PRO A 240 -7.79 -5.00 -14.90
N ARG A 241 -7.24 -4.33 -15.91
CA ARG A 241 -7.33 -4.73 -17.33
C ARG A 241 -6.05 -5.39 -17.83
N LEU A 242 -5.00 -5.43 -17.03
CA LEU A 242 -3.69 -5.92 -17.40
C LEU A 242 -3.46 -7.33 -16.83
N GLY A 243 -2.88 -8.20 -17.67
CA GLY A 243 -2.46 -9.55 -17.30
C GLY A 243 -3.60 -10.55 -17.09
N SER A 244 -3.22 -11.82 -16.92
CA SER A 244 -4.13 -12.91 -16.54
C SER A 244 -4.35 -12.95 -15.02
N ALA A 245 -5.37 -13.69 -14.56
CA ALA A 245 -5.61 -13.90 -13.14
C ALA A 245 -4.37 -14.48 -12.42
N GLY A 246 -3.68 -15.43 -13.03
CA GLY A 246 -2.47 -16.03 -12.47
C GLY A 246 -1.34 -15.01 -12.23
N ILE A 247 -1.14 -14.03 -13.13
CA ILE A 247 -0.15 -12.96 -12.93
C ILE A 247 -0.53 -12.11 -11.72
N ARG A 248 -1.80 -11.73 -11.59
CA ARG A 248 -2.27 -10.87 -10.50
C ARG A 248 -2.19 -11.56 -9.14
N VAL A 249 -2.58 -12.83 -9.05
CA VAL A 249 -2.47 -13.63 -7.82
C VAL A 249 -1.01 -13.75 -7.39
N GLN A 250 -0.11 -14.10 -8.32
CA GLN A 250 1.32 -14.20 -8.03
C GLN A 250 1.92 -12.86 -7.59
N THR A 251 1.62 -11.79 -8.32
CA THR A 251 2.14 -10.44 -8.04
C THR A 251 1.68 -9.97 -6.66
N THR A 252 0.40 -10.17 -6.34
CA THR A 252 -0.16 -9.77 -5.04
C THR A 252 0.51 -10.53 -3.90
N GLY A 253 0.60 -11.86 -4.00
CA GLY A 253 1.26 -12.68 -2.98
C GLY A 253 2.75 -12.36 -2.80
N PHE A 254 3.47 -12.12 -3.91
CA PHE A 254 4.88 -11.71 -3.87
C PHE A 254 5.06 -10.40 -3.09
N TRP A 255 4.24 -9.39 -3.38
CA TRP A 255 4.35 -8.10 -2.73
C TRP A 255 3.90 -8.10 -1.28
N GLU A 256 2.85 -8.84 -0.93
CA GLU A 256 2.42 -9.00 0.47
C GLU A 256 3.55 -9.57 1.33
N VAL A 257 4.22 -10.64 0.87
CA VAL A 257 5.36 -11.23 1.58
C VAL A 257 6.56 -10.30 1.58
N SER A 258 6.88 -9.68 0.43
CA SER A 258 8.04 -8.79 0.30
C SER A 258 7.92 -7.56 1.19
N THR A 259 6.76 -6.89 1.21
CA THR A 259 6.53 -5.71 2.06
C THR A 259 6.47 -6.07 3.53
N PHE A 260 5.91 -7.24 3.89
CA PHE A 260 6.01 -7.75 5.27
C PHE A 260 7.46 -7.93 5.71
N ILE A 261 8.31 -8.55 4.87
CA ILE A 261 9.73 -8.74 5.16
C ILE A 261 10.46 -7.40 5.25
N LEU A 262 10.26 -6.51 4.29
CA LEU A 262 10.92 -5.20 4.24
C LEU A 262 10.56 -4.35 5.47
N ASN A 263 9.27 -4.22 5.80
CA ASN A 263 8.82 -3.47 6.97
C ASN A 263 9.33 -4.07 8.28
N SER A 264 9.27 -5.40 8.42
CA SER A 264 9.74 -6.06 9.63
C SER A 264 11.25 -5.95 9.79
N ALA A 265 12.00 -6.07 8.68
CA ALA A 265 13.44 -5.86 8.67
C ALA A 265 13.79 -4.43 9.07
N LEU A 266 13.06 -3.42 8.58
CA LEU A 266 13.24 -2.03 8.99
C LEU A 266 13.06 -1.86 10.50
N PHE A 267 11.99 -2.39 11.11
CA PHE A 267 11.79 -2.29 12.55
C PHE A 267 12.91 -2.98 13.35
N VAL A 268 13.38 -4.14 12.92
CA VAL A 268 14.52 -4.82 13.56
C VAL A 268 15.79 -3.99 13.42
N LEU A 269 16.07 -3.43 12.24
CA LEU A 269 17.24 -2.59 11.97
C LEU A 269 17.21 -1.27 12.77
N VAL A 270 16.04 -0.67 12.98
CA VAL A 270 15.84 0.46 13.90
C VAL A 270 16.26 0.04 15.31
N GLY A 271 15.75 -1.10 15.77
CA GLY A 271 16.06 -1.63 17.08
C GLY A 271 17.56 -1.85 17.28
N ILE A 272 18.22 -2.52 16.32
CA ILE A 272 19.66 -2.82 16.39
C ILE A 272 20.50 -1.54 16.51
N GLN A 273 20.11 -0.45 15.84
CA GLN A 273 20.85 0.80 15.87
C GLN A 273 20.58 1.65 17.13
N THR A 274 19.47 1.40 17.83
CA THR A 274 19.04 2.24 18.96
C THR A 274 20.10 2.32 20.07
N PRO A 275 20.71 1.21 20.55
CA PRO A 275 21.76 1.28 21.57
C PRO A 275 22.95 2.15 21.17
N ALA A 276 23.44 2.00 19.94
CA ALA A 276 24.58 2.76 19.43
C ALA A 276 24.30 4.27 19.37
N LEU A 277 23.04 4.66 19.13
CA LEU A 277 22.63 6.06 19.11
C LEU A 277 22.48 6.67 20.50
N VAL A 278 22.12 5.87 21.50
CA VAL A 278 22.06 6.29 22.91
C VAL A 278 23.47 6.49 23.48
N THR A 279 24.40 5.60 23.13
CA THR A 279 25.79 5.64 23.61
C THR A 279 26.68 6.60 22.81
N ALA A 280 26.28 7.00 21.60
CA ALA A 280 27.03 7.95 20.79
C ALA A 280 27.28 9.27 21.54
N SER A 281 28.55 9.61 21.73
CA SER A 281 29.02 10.84 22.37
C SER A 281 28.75 12.06 21.47
N GLY A 282 27.60 12.71 21.62
CA GLY A 282 27.31 14.03 21.04
C GLY A 282 27.55 15.18 22.03
N ALA A 283 27.66 16.40 21.51
CA ALA A 283 27.70 17.61 22.34
C ALA A 283 26.43 17.73 23.21
N GLY A 284 26.61 18.04 24.50
CA GLY A 284 25.51 18.20 25.48
C GLY A 284 25.31 17.00 26.41
N THR A 285 24.77 17.29 27.60
CA THR A 285 24.48 16.27 28.63
C THR A 285 23.38 15.31 28.17
N LEU A 286 23.40 14.06 28.65
CA LEU A 286 22.34 13.08 28.36
C LEU A 286 20.95 13.64 28.72
N GLY A 287 20.86 14.39 29.82
CA GLY A 287 19.63 15.07 30.23
C GLY A 287 19.10 16.07 29.20
N HIS A 288 19.98 16.87 28.57
CA HIS A 288 19.57 17.78 27.51
C HIS A 288 19.01 17.01 26.30
N ARG A 289 19.66 15.93 25.88
CA ARG A 289 19.18 15.10 24.75
C ARG A 289 17.82 14.48 25.01
N ILE A 290 17.62 13.90 26.21
CA ILE A 290 16.34 13.32 26.62
C ILE A 290 15.25 14.39 26.68
N THR A 291 15.57 15.56 27.24
CA THR A 291 14.60 16.67 27.34
C THR A 291 14.21 17.15 25.96
N THR A 292 15.17 17.35 25.05
CA THR A 292 14.90 17.73 23.66
C THR A 292 14.04 16.68 22.95
N ALA A 293 14.36 15.39 23.10
CA ALA A 293 13.54 14.31 22.56
C ALA A 293 12.11 14.28 23.11
N ALA A 294 11.93 14.48 24.41
CA ALA A 294 10.62 14.50 25.06
C ALA A 294 9.78 15.70 24.60
N VAL A 295 10.37 16.90 24.56
CA VAL A 295 9.69 18.13 24.12
C VAL A 295 9.33 18.04 22.64
N VAL A 296 10.26 17.61 21.77
CA VAL A 296 9.97 17.43 20.34
C VAL A 296 8.88 16.38 20.15
N SER A 297 8.92 15.24 20.86
CA SER A 297 7.84 14.23 20.80
C SER A 297 6.48 14.81 21.18
N ALA A 298 6.43 15.61 22.26
CA ALA A 298 5.21 16.27 22.70
C ALA A 298 4.68 17.26 21.64
N VAL A 299 5.56 18.08 21.05
CA VAL A 299 5.21 19.04 19.99
C VAL A 299 4.69 18.34 18.75
N VAL A 300 5.33 17.25 18.34
CA VAL A 300 4.98 16.43 17.19
C VAL A 300 3.60 15.77 17.38
N ILE A 301 3.27 15.30 18.58
CA ILE A 301 1.95 14.75 18.92
C ILE A 301 0.90 15.87 19.02
N ALA A 302 1.22 16.95 19.74
CA ALA A 302 0.32 18.09 19.95
C ALA A 302 -0.04 18.77 18.63
N THR A 303 0.91 18.96 17.72
CA THR A 303 0.67 19.58 16.42
C THR A 303 -0.36 18.78 15.62
N ARG A 304 -0.24 17.45 15.59
CA ARG A 304 -1.21 16.57 14.92
C ARG A 304 -2.60 16.65 15.58
N LEU A 305 -2.66 16.61 16.92
CA LEU A 305 -3.92 16.74 17.66
C LEU A 305 -4.59 18.10 17.36
N ILE A 306 -3.87 19.20 17.55
CA ILE A 306 -4.37 20.56 17.30
C ILE A 306 -4.85 20.69 15.86
N TRP A 307 -4.07 20.22 14.88
CA TRP A 307 -4.42 20.29 13.47
C TRP A 307 -5.72 19.55 13.16
N LEU A 308 -5.86 18.29 13.57
CA LEU A 308 -7.05 17.49 13.26
C LEU A 308 -8.33 17.98 13.96
N TYR A 309 -8.19 18.66 15.10
CA TYR A 309 -9.31 19.33 15.75
C TYR A 309 -9.61 20.70 15.15
N SER A 310 -8.62 21.42 14.62
CA SER A 310 -8.78 22.80 14.12
C SER A 310 -9.18 22.86 12.65
N VAL A 311 -8.58 22.04 11.80
CA VAL A 311 -8.77 22.08 10.34
C VAL A 311 -10.23 21.90 9.90
N PRO A 312 -11.05 21.01 10.51
CA PRO A 312 -12.47 20.95 10.16
C PRO A 312 -13.22 22.27 10.35
N TYR A 313 -12.81 23.09 11.31
CA TYR A 313 -13.39 24.43 11.52
C TYR A 313 -12.83 25.46 10.53
N LEU A 314 -11.55 25.36 10.17
CA LEU A 314 -10.96 26.19 9.12
C LEU A 314 -11.61 25.93 7.75
N ILE A 315 -11.79 24.66 7.39
CA ILE A 315 -12.51 24.26 6.17
C ILE A 315 -13.94 24.78 6.20
N ARG A 316 -14.62 24.75 7.36
CA ARG A 316 -15.98 25.29 7.53
C ARG A 316 -16.03 26.81 7.30
N ALA A 317 -15.01 27.54 7.73
CA ALA A 317 -14.95 28.99 7.52
C ALA A 317 -14.80 29.33 6.04
N LEU A 318 -14.05 28.53 5.29
CA LEU A 318 -13.73 28.73 3.88
C LEU A 318 -14.75 28.14 2.89
N ASP A 319 -15.45 27.05 3.25
CA ASP A 319 -16.40 26.37 2.37
C ASP A 319 -17.66 25.90 3.13
N ARG A 320 -18.79 26.51 2.80
CA ARG A 320 -20.09 26.29 3.47
C ARG A 320 -20.98 25.26 2.78
N ARG A 321 -20.47 24.50 1.79
CA ARG A 321 -21.28 23.54 1.02
C ARG A 321 -21.91 22.44 1.90
N PRO A 322 -23.19 22.07 1.65
CA PRO A 322 -23.91 21.07 2.45
C PRO A 322 -23.30 19.66 2.38
N VAL A 323 -22.59 19.31 1.30
CA VAL A 323 -21.86 18.04 1.15
C VAL A 323 -20.79 17.85 2.22
N GLN A 324 -20.22 18.91 2.79
CA GLN A 324 -19.28 18.77 3.89
C GLN A 324 -19.95 18.33 5.20
N ARG A 325 -21.26 18.55 5.33
CA ARG A 325 -22.02 18.13 6.52
C ARG A 325 -22.14 16.61 6.61
N THR A 326 -22.10 15.90 5.49
CA THR A 326 -22.19 14.43 5.45
C THR A 326 -20.83 13.74 5.62
N LEU A 327 -19.72 14.49 5.55
CA LEU A 327 -18.36 14.00 5.80
C LEU A 327 -17.92 14.17 7.28
N ARG A 328 -18.85 14.58 8.17
CA ARG A 328 -18.55 14.88 9.57
C ARG A 328 -18.28 13.61 10.38
N TYR A 329 -17.08 13.52 10.94
CA TYR A 329 -16.82 12.67 12.09
C TYR A 329 -17.07 13.45 13.38
N GLY A 330 -17.78 12.89 14.35
CA GLY A 330 -17.88 13.47 15.70
C GLY A 330 -16.50 13.48 16.39
N ALA A 331 -16.31 14.35 17.39
CA ALA A 331 -15.02 14.50 18.09
C ALA A 331 -14.44 13.16 18.58
N ARG A 332 -15.30 12.29 19.12
CA ARG A 332 -14.94 10.92 19.55
C ARG A 332 -14.39 10.03 18.43
N ARG A 333 -14.90 10.19 17.20
CA ARG A 333 -14.43 9.44 16.02
C ARG A 333 -13.19 10.04 15.36
N ARG A 334 -12.88 11.32 15.64
CA ARG A 334 -11.67 11.99 15.14
C ARG A 334 -10.44 11.66 15.96
N PHE A 335 -10.59 11.43 17.26
CA PHE A 335 -9.46 11.20 18.16
C PHE A 335 -8.56 10.03 17.70
N PRO A 336 -9.06 8.86 17.27
CA PRO A 336 -8.20 7.79 16.75
C PRO A 336 -7.39 8.19 15.52
N LEU A 337 -7.95 9.05 14.65
CA LEU A 337 -7.26 9.57 13.47
C LEU A 337 -6.13 10.56 13.85
N ALA A 338 -6.35 11.32 14.92
CA ALA A 338 -5.35 12.25 15.45
C ALA A 338 -4.27 11.54 16.27
N TRP A 339 -4.63 10.46 16.96
CA TRP A 339 -3.72 9.64 17.75
C TRP A 339 -2.89 8.67 16.91
N SER A 340 -3.29 8.36 15.68
CA SER A 340 -2.59 7.45 14.77
C SER A 340 -1.33 8.03 14.11
N GLY A 341 -0.68 9.01 14.73
CA GLY A 341 0.50 9.66 14.16
C GLY A 341 1.80 8.88 14.36
N VAL A 342 1.81 7.56 14.19
CA VAL A 342 3.04 6.78 14.42
C VAL A 342 4.11 7.20 13.39
N ARG A 343 5.37 7.35 13.80
CA ARG A 343 6.50 7.58 12.87
C ARG A 343 7.15 6.24 12.56
N GLY A 344 7.63 6.08 11.33
CA GLY A 344 8.07 4.78 10.83
C GLY A 344 9.39 4.81 10.07
N ALA A 345 9.52 3.86 9.15
CA ALA A 345 10.75 3.61 8.41
C ALA A 345 11.23 4.80 7.58
N VAL A 346 10.31 5.58 7.02
CA VAL A 346 10.64 6.77 6.20
C VAL A 346 11.33 7.84 7.05
N SER A 347 10.79 8.12 8.25
CA SER A 347 11.42 9.03 9.21
C SER A 347 12.80 8.55 9.63
N LEU A 348 12.98 7.24 9.83
CA LEU A 348 14.31 6.69 10.15
C LEU A 348 15.28 6.90 8.98
N ALA A 349 14.86 6.58 7.76
CA ALA A 349 15.68 6.74 6.56
C ALA A 349 16.20 8.17 6.45
N ALA A 350 15.30 9.14 6.60
CA ALA A 350 15.62 10.55 6.56
C ALA A 350 16.53 10.96 7.73
N ALA A 351 16.30 10.43 8.94
CA ALA A 351 17.15 10.71 10.10
C ALA A 351 18.58 10.24 9.90
N LEU A 352 18.77 9.04 9.33
CA LEU A 352 20.09 8.47 9.08
C LEU A 352 20.80 9.18 7.91
N ALA A 353 20.04 9.67 6.94
CA ALA A 353 20.56 10.34 5.76
C ALA A 353 21.09 11.75 6.04
N VAL A 354 20.90 12.30 7.24
CA VAL A 354 21.40 13.62 7.60
C VAL A 354 22.93 13.60 7.48
N PRO A 355 23.54 14.49 6.67
CA PRO A 355 24.99 14.50 6.48
C PRO A 355 25.74 14.76 7.79
N THR A 356 26.89 14.13 7.97
CA THR A 356 27.80 14.42 9.09
C THR A 356 28.71 15.62 8.83
N THR A 357 28.87 15.98 7.56
CA THR A 357 29.77 17.04 7.07
C THR A 357 29.01 17.98 6.13
N LYS A 358 29.45 19.23 6.09
CA LYS A 358 29.04 20.22 5.09
C LYS A 358 29.84 20.02 3.79
N ASP A 359 29.45 20.73 2.73
CA ASP A 359 30.12 20.68 1.43
C ASP A 359 31.56 21.24 1.47
N ASP A 360 31.85 22.11 2.44
CA ASP A 360 33.19 22.65 2.73
C ASP A 360 34.10 21.67 3.52
N GLY A 361 33.61 20.46 3.81
CA GLY A 361 34.31 19.45 4.60
C GLY A 361 34.26 19.66 6.12
N GLY A 362 33.66 20.76 6.59
CA GLY A 362 33.49 21.04 8.03
C GLY A 362 32.45 20.13 8.69
N PRO A 363 32.56 19.86 10.01
CA PRO A 363 31.57 19.07 10.73
C PRO A 363 30.22 19.78 10.79
N LEU A 364 29.14 19.04 10.56
CA LEU A 364 27.78 19.56 10.73
C LEU A 364 27.40 19.56 12.22
N ALA A 365 27.76 20.64 12.92
CA ALA A 365 27.52 20.81 14.35
C ALA A 365 26.02 20.64 14.70
N GLY A 366 25.70 19.67 15.56
CA GLY A 366 24.33 19.34 15.96
C GLY A 366 23.76 18.07 15.30
N HIS A 367 24.45 17.46 14.33
CA HIS A 367 24.04 16.20 13.69
C HIS A 367 23.63 15.11 14.70
N GLY A 368 24.47 14.85 15.71
CA GLY A 368 24.19 13.81 16.71
C GLY A 368 22.90 14.06 17.50
N LEU A 369 22.58 15.31 17.81
CA LEU A 369 21.35 15.68 18.52
C LEU A 369 20.12 15.48 17.62
N VAL A 370 20.22 15.82 16.33
CA VAL A 370 19.15 15.60 15.34
C VAL A 370 18.83 14.12 15.20
N VAL A 371 19.83 13.28 14.95
CA VAL A 371 19.64 11.83 14.78
C VAL A 371 19.07 11.20 16.05
N PHE A 372 19.64 11.52 17.22
CA PHE A 372 19.13 11.03 18.50
C PHE A 372 17.67 11.42 18.71
N THR A 373 17.34 12.69 18.49
CA THR A 373 15.98 13.23 18.70
C THR A 373 14.99 12.58 17.73
N ALA A 374 15.35 12.43 16.46
CA ALA A 374 14.49 11.80 15.47
C ALA A 374 14.18 10.33 15.82
N VAL A 375 15.21 9.56 16.18
CA VAL A 375 15.03 8.15 16.58
C VAL A 375 14.23 8.05 17.88
N ALA A 376 14.51 8.89 18.87
CA ALA A 376 13.74 8.91 20.10
C ALA A 376 12.26 9.25 19.84
N VAL A 377 11.94 10.21 18.95
CA VAL A 377 10.55 10.52 18.55
C VAL A 377 9.89 9.33 17.85
N ILE A 378 10.61 8.63 16.98
CA ILE A 378 10.11 7.40 16.32
C ILE A 378 9.77 6.35 17.38
N LEU A 379 10.69 6.09 18.31
CA LEU A 379 10.49 5.11 19.39
C LEU A 379 9.32 5.51 20.31
N VAL A 380 9.27 6.76 20.75
CA VAL A 380 8.20 7.27 21.62
C VAL A 380 6.86 7.11 20.92
N THR A 381 6.74 7.55 19.66
CA THR A 381 5.46 7.46 18.94
C THR A 381 5.07 6.02 18.63
N LEU A 382 6.03 5.17 18.25
CA LEU A 382 5.77 3.75 17.99
C LEU A 382 5.36 2.99 19.26
N VAL A 383 6.06 3.19 20.37
CA VAL A 383 5.76 2.49 21.63
C VAL A 383 4.51 3.08 22.29
N LEU A 384 4.46 4.40 22.48
CA LEU A 384 3.34 5.04 23.18
C LEU A 384 2.06 4.96 22.36
N GLN A 385 2.07 5.46 21.11
CA GLN A 385 0.85 5.45 20.29
C GLN A 385 0.54 4.03 19.84
N GLY A 386 1.52 3.23 19.41
CA GLY A 386 1.29 1.83 19.05
C GLY A 386 0.73 0.99 20.19
N ALA A 387 1.20 1.10 21.43
CA ALA A 387 0.61 0.34 22.54
C ALA A 387 -0.80 0.81 22.91
N THR A 388 -1.09 2.10 22.79
CA THR A 388 -2.37 2.69 23.21
C THR A 388 -3.45 2.70 22.12
N MET A 389 -3.09 2.59 20.84
CA MET A 389 -4.01 2.63 19.69
C MET A 389 -5.19 1.62 19.79
N PRO A 390 -5.00 0.34 20.16
CA PRO A 390 -6.11 -0.59 20.29
C PRO A 390 -7.14 -0.15 21.34
N ALA A 391 -6.68 0.42 22.46
CA ALA A 391 -7.55 0.94 23.50
C ALA A 391 -8.32 2.19 23.01
N VAL A 392 -7.64 3.08 22.29
CA VAL A 392 -8.25 4.28 21.69
C VAL A 392 -9.34 3.92 20.67
N VAL A 393 -9.11 2.90 19.83
CA VAL A 393 -10.11 2.42 18.87
C VAL A 393 -11.32 1.81 19.57
N ARG A 394 -11.12 0.98 20.60
CA ARG A 394 -12.21 0.43 21.42
C ARG A 394 -13.02 1.53 22.09
N TRP A 395 -12.35 2.51 22.69
CA TRP A 395 -12.99 3.65 23.33
C TRP A 395 -13.81 4.51 22.36
N ALA A 396 -13.32 4.69 21.13
CA ALA A 396 -14.02 5.48 20.12
C ALA A 396 -15.30 4.80 19.59
N GLY A 397 -15.48 3.49 19.83
CA GLY A 397 -16.67 2.75 19.41
C GLY A 397 -16.87 2.75 17.89
N LEU A 398 -15.76 2.73 17.13
CA LEU A 398 -15.81 2.71 15.67
C LEU A 398 -16.39 1.38 15.20
N ARG A 399 -17.67 1.36 14.83
CA ARG A 399 -18.33 0.24 14.16
C ARG A 399 -18.05 0.27 12.66
N ASP A 400 -18.04 -0.90 12.02
CA ASP A 400 -17.97 -1.04 10.57
C ASP A 400 -19.00 -0.14 9.87
N ASP A 401 -18.57 0.56 8.82
CA ASP A 401 -19.41 1.50 8.09
C ASP A 401 -20.51 0.72 7.31
N PRO A 402 -21.81 0.88 7.64
CA PRO A 402 -22.88 0.17 6.93
C PRO A 402 -22.94 0.53 5.44
N GLY A 403 -22.44 1.70 5.03
CA GLY A 403 -22.36 2.11 3.63
C GLY A 403 -21.39 1.24 2.82
N GLU A 404 -20.29 0.83 3.43
CA GLU A 404 -19.24 0.04 2.78
C GLU A 404 -19.72 -1.39 2.46
N ARG A 405 -20.35 -2.05 3.43
CA ARG A 405 -20.95 -3.37 3.19
C ARG A 405 -22.10 -3.30 2.18
N ALA A 406 -22.82 -2.18 2.14
CA ALA A 406 -23.87 -1.97 1.14
C ALA A 406 -23.29 -1.79 -0.27
N GLU A 407 -22.17 -1.07 -0.39
CA GLU A 407 -21.42 -0.90 -1.64
C GLU A 407 -20.86 -2.23 -2.15
N GLU A 408 -20.20 -3.02 -1.30
CA GLU A 408 -19.69 -4.37 -1.64
C GLU A 408 -20.84 -5.28 -2.09
N ARG A 409 -21.96 -5.33 -1.33
CA ARG A 409 -23.14 -6.12 -1.71
C ARG A 409 -23.77 -5.68 -3.03
N ARG A 410 -23.82 -4.37 -3.28
CA ARG A 410 -24.35 -3.81 -4.54
C ARG A 410 -23.48 -4.21 -5.71
N ALA A 411 -22.17 -4.10 -5.55
CA ALA A 411 -21.19 -4.51 -6.55
C ALA A 411 -21.32 -6.01 -6.87
N HIS A 412 -21.37 -6.85 -5.84
CA HIS A 412 -21.59 -8.30 -5.95
C HIS A 412 -22.83 -8.65 -6.76
N ARG A 413 -23.97 -8.02 -6.44
CA ARG A 413 -25.22 -8.25 -7.17
C ARG A 413 -25.09 -7.84 -8.64
N GLN A 414 -24.51 -6.67 -8.90
CA GLN A 414 -24.39 -6.15 -10.27
C GLN A 414 -23.48 -6.99 -11.16
N ILE A 415 -22.38 -7.53 -10.63
CA ILE A 415 -21.52 -8.43 -11.42
C ILE A 415 -22.22 -9.77 -11.70
N ALA A 416 -22.92 -10.33 -10.72
CA ALA A 416 -23.65 -11.59 -10.87
C ALA A 416 -24.84 -11.44 -11.84
N THR A 417 -25.57 -10.32 -11.78
CA THR A 417 -26.63 -9.99 -12.76
C THR A 417 -26.06 -9.90 -14.17
N ALA A 418 -24.93 -9.23 -14.36
CA ALA A 418 -24.27 -9.16 -15.68
C ALA A 418 -23.85 -10.54 -16.20
N ALA A 419 -23.41 -11.45 -15.33
CA ALA A 419 -23.11 -12.82 -15.70
C ALA A 419 -24.38 -13.60 -16.11
N LEU A 420 -25.46 -13.47 -15.35
CA LEU A 420 -26.75 -14.12 -15.63
C LEU A 420 -27.35 -13.64 -16.96
N GLU A 421 -27.26 -12.34 -17.25
CA GLU A 421 -27.70 -11.76 -18.54
C GLU A 421 -26.88 -12.27 -19.73
N ALA A 422 -25.57 -12.48 -19.54
CA ALA A 422 -24.67 -12.95 -20.58
C ALA A 422 -24.66 -14.48 -20.76
N LEU A 423 -25.21 -15.23 -19.81
CA LEU A 423 -25.17 -16.70 -19.78
C LEU A 423 -25.77 -17.35 -21.02
N PRO A 424 -26.97 -17.00 -21.51
CA PRO A 424 -27.55 -17.65 -22.70
C PRO A 424 -26.64 -17.52 -23.92
N HIS A 425 -26.17 -16.30 -24.20
CA HIS A 425 -25.29 -16.03 -25.33
C HIS A 425 -23.97 -16.83 -25.27
N HIS A 426 -23.33 -16.92 -24.10
CA HIS A 426 -22.08 -17.68 -23.96
C HIS A 426 -22.31 -19.19 -23.97
N ALA A 427 -23.46 -19.67 -23.46
CA ALA A 427 -23.83 -21.07 -23.55
C ALA A 427 -24.02 -21.50 -25.02
N ASP A 428 -24.68 -20.67 -25.82
CA ASP A 428 -24.87 -20.91 -27.26
C ASP A 428 -23.53 -20.90 -28.02
N LEU A 429 -22.68 -19.90 -27.77
CA LEU A 429 -21.36 -19.79 -28.41
C LEU A 429 -20.44 -20.99 -28.14
N LEU A 430 -20.53 -21.56 -26.94
CA LEU A 430 -19.71 -22.70 -26.52
C LEU A 430 -20.38 -24.06 -26.81
N GLY A 431 -21.62 -24.07 -27.31
CA GLY A 431 -22.40 -25.30 -27.47
C GLY A 431 -22.64 -26.03 -26.14
N THR A 432 -22.82 -25.28 -25.05
CA THR A 432 -22.98 -25.82 -23.70
C THR A 432 -24.34 -26.52 -23.57
N PRO A 433 -24.41 -27.78 -23.09
CA PRO A 433 -25.67 -28.47 -22.90
C PRO A 433 -26.62 -27.73 -21.93
N PRO A 434 -27.95 -27.78 -22.14
CA PRO A 434 -28.92 -27.05 -21.30
C PRO A 434 -28.81 -27.38 -19.81
N HIS A 435 -28.56 -28.65 -19.46
CA HIS A 435 -28.41 -29.07 -18.07
C HIS A 435 -27.18 -28.45 -17.39
N SER A 436 -26.06 -28.31 -18.11
CA SER A 436 -24.84 -27.63 -17.64
C SER A 436 -25.05 -26.13 -17.51
N ALA A 437 -25.74 -25.51 -18.49
CA ALA A 437 -26.08 -24.08 -18.44
C ALA A 437 -27.00 -23.76 -17.25
N ASP A 438 -27.97 -24.63 -16.94
CA ASP A 438 -28.85 -24.50 -15.77
C ASP A 438 -28.12 -24.72 -14.45
N ALA A 439 -27.12 -25.60 -14.40
CA ALA A 439 -26.27 -25.78 -13.23
C ALA A 439 -25.49 -24.49 -12.92
N VAL A 440 -24.81 -23.91 -13.91
CA VAL A 440 -24.09 -22.63 -13.76
C VAL A 440 -25.05 -21.48 -13.42
N ARG A 441 -26.26 -21.48 -13.99
CA ARG A 441 -27.29 -20.48 -13.67
C ARG A 441 -27.75 -20.56 -12.21
N ARG A 442 -27.94 -21.77 -11.67
CA ARG A 442 -28.28 -21.99 -10.25
C ARG A 442 -27.15 -21.49 -9.35
N GLU A 443 -25.91 -21.84 -9.66
CA GLU A 443 -24.73 -21.39 -8.92
C GLU A 443 -24.65 -19.85 -8.88
N LEU A 444 -24.81 -19.17 -10.01
CA LEU A 444 -24.79 -17.70 -10.08
C LEU A 444 -25.94 -17.06 -9.29
N ARG A 445 -27.13 -17.66 -9.31
CA ARG A 445 -28.27 -17.18 -8.50
C ARG A 445 -28.00 -17.37 -7.00
N GLN A 446 -27.41 -18.49 -6.60
CA GLN A 446 -26.99 -18.74 -5.22
C GLN A 446 -25.93 -17.71 -4.78
N TYR A 447 -24.94 -17.46 -5.64
CA TYR A 447 -23.91 -16.45 -5.40
C TYR A 447 -24.52 -15.03 -5.26
N ALA A 448 -25.55 -14.71 -6.04
CA ALA A 448 -26.27 -13.44 -5.93
C ALA A 448 -27.18 -13.33 -4.69
N ALA A 449 -27.75 -14.45 -4.22
CA ALA A 449 -28.72 -14.51 -3.13
C ALA A 449 -28.11 -14.74 -1.74
N ARG A 450 -26.87 -15.26 -1.63
CA ARG A 450 -26.21 -15.63 -0.36
C ARG A 450 -26.98 -16.67 0.47
N ASP A 451 -27.84 -17.47 -0.16
CA ASP A 451 -28.55 -18.58 0.48
C ASP A 451 -27.80 -19.90 0.30
N GLN A 452 -27.71 -20.66 1.39
CA GLN A 452 -27.19 -22.03 1.41
C GLN A 452 -28.35 -22.99 1.12
N ASP A 453 -28.47 -23.44 -0.12
CA ASP A 453 -29.25 -24.64 -0.39
C ASP A 453 -28.51 -25.54 -1.37
N THR A 454 -28.24 -26.77 -0.93
CA THR A 454 -27.26 -27.68 -1.54
C THR A 454 -27.99 -28.86 -2.16
N GLY A 455 -28.40 -28.71 -3.42
CA GLY A 455 -28.95 -29.80 -4.23
C GLY A 455 -27.91 -30.35 -5.20
N THR A 456 -27.43 -31.57 -4.96
CA THR A 456 -26.49 -32.26 -5.85
C THR A 456 -27.25 -32.92 -7.00
N VAL A 457 -26.96 -32.52 -8.25
CA VAL A 457 -27.51 -33.17 -9.46
C VAL A 457 -26.43 -34.03 -10.12
N ALA A 458 -26.79 -35.28 -10.44
CA ALA A 458 -25.98 -36.26 -11.16
C ALA A 458 -26.05 -36.03 -12.68
N GLY A 459 -24.94 -36.26 -13.39
CA GLY A 459 -24.84 -36.11 -14.86
C GLY A 459 -24.19 -34.81 -15.35
N ARG A 460 -23.22 -34.26 -14.61
CA ARG A 460 -22.53 -33.00 -14.99
C ARG A 460 -21.53 -33.24 -16.13
N ASP A 461 -21.71 -32.53 -17.25
CA ASP A 461 -20.59 -32.25 -18.15
C ASP A 461 -19.73 -31.15 -17.50
N VAL A 462 -18.85 -31.59 -16.60
CA VAL A 462 -17.98 -30.73 -15.79
C VAL A 462 -17.12 -29.82 -16.67
N ARG A 463 -16.69 -30.29 -17.85
CA ARG A 463 -15.87 -29.49 -18.75
C ARG A 463 -16.67 -28.35 -19.36
N ALA A 464 -17.87 -28.62 -19.86
CA ALA A 464 -18.75 -27.60 -20.41
C ALA A 464 -19.18 -26.56 -19.34
N GLU A 465 -19.43 -27.01 -18.10
CA GLU A 465 -19.69 -26.11 -16.97
C GLU A 465 -18.50 -25.18 -16.66
N LEU A 466 -17.28 -25.72 -16.62
CA LEU A 466 -16.06 -24.96 -16.36
C LEU A 466 -15.73 -23.96 -17.48
N GLU A 467 -15.89 -24.35 -18.75
CA GLU A 467 -15.68 -23.46 -19.91
C GLU A 467 -16.68 -22.30 -19.90
N LEU A 468 -17.97 -22.57 -19.65
CA LEU A 468 -18.98 -21.54 -19.50
C LEU A 468 -18.68 -20.63 -18.31
N ARG A 469 -18.32 -21.19 -17.15
CA ARG A 469 -17.97 -20.38 -15.96
C ARG A 469 -16.77 -19.47 -16.22
N ARG A 470 -15.71 -19.97 -16.87
CA ARG A 470 -14.54 -19.17 -17.27
C ARG A 470 -14.94 -17.97 -18.13
N ALA A 471 -15.81 -18.18 -19.11
CA ALA A 471 -16.31 -17.11 -19.96
C ALA A 471 -17.11 -16.06 -19.16
N LEU A 472 -17.94 -16.50 -18.23
CA LEU A 472 -18.73 -15.63 -17.36
C LEU A 472 -17.88 -14.84 -16.35
N VAL A 473 -16.78 -15.41 -15.83
CA VAL A 473 -15.81 -14.66 -15.00
C VAL A 473 -15.24 -13.46 -15.77
N ALA A 474 -14.99 -13.59 -17.07
CA ALA A 474 -14.54 -12.47 -17.90
C ALA A 474 -15.63 -11.39 -18.08
N VAL A 475 -16.91 -11.77 -18.06
CA VAL A 475 -18.05 -10.82 -18.04
C VAL A 475 -18.13 -10.10 -16.70
N GLU A 476 -18.06 -10.83 -15.58
CA GLU A 476 -18.08 -10.28 -14.22
C GLU A 476 -16.94 -9.28 -14.02
N ARG A 477 -15.73 -9.62 -14.47
CA ARG A 477 -14.57 -8.72 -14.42
C ARG A 477 -14.81 -7.44 -15.20
N ARG A 478 -15.33 -7.52 -16.43
CA ARG A 478 -15.66 -6.32 -17.23
C ARG A 478 -16.73 -5.48 -16.54
N ALA A 479 -17.75 -6.10 -15.95
CA ALA A 479 -18.77 -5.40 -15.17
C ALA A 479 -18.17 -4.69 -13.95
N LEU A 480 -17.32 -5.38 -13.19
CA LEU A 480 -16.63 -4.84 -12.02
C LEU A 480 -15.77 -3.61 -12.38
N VAL A 481 -14.98 -3.71 -13.45
CA VAL A 481 -14.16 -2.61 -13.97
C VAL A 481 -15.03 -1.42 -14.38
N ARG A 482 -16.17 -1.65 -15.04
CA ARG A 482 -17.14 -0.59 -15.40
C ARG A 482 -17.72 0.09 -14.17
N LEU A 483 -18.04 -0.66 -13.11
CA LEU A 483 -18.55 -0.08 -11.85
C LEU A 483 -17.53 0.88 -11.24
N ARG A 484 -16.25 0.51 -11.27
CA ARG A 484 -15.16 1.39 -10.80
C ARG A 484 -14.96 2.60 -11.72
N ASP A 485 -14.99 2.42 -13.04
CA ASP A 485 -14.88 3.53 -14.01
C ASP A 485 -15.97 4.58 -13.83
N ARG A 486 -17.20 4.13 -13.54
CA ARG A 486 -18.36 4.98 -13.22
C ARG A 486 -18.32 5.55 -11.79
N ARG A 487 -17.28 5.22 -11.01
CA ARG A 487 -17.11 5.63 -9.60
C ARG A 487 -18.30 5.22 -8.73
N SER A 488 -18.91 4.09 -9.04
CA SER A 488 -19.97 3.48 -8.22
C SER A 488 -19.42 2.64 -7.08
N ILE A 489 -18.21 2.08 -7.27
CA ILE A 489 -17.41 1.38 -6.26
C ILE A 489 -16.06 2.07 -6.07
N ASP A 490 -15.43 1.91 -4.91
CA ASP A 490 -14.04 2.29 -4.68
C ASP A 490 -13.05 1.19 -5.17
N ASP A 491 -11.75 1.52 -5.16
CA ASP A 491 -10.70 0.59 -5.61
C ASP A 491 -10.48 -0.56 -4.62
N ALA A 492 -10.85 -0.39 -3.33
CA ALA A 492 -10.74 -1.43 -2.32
C ALA A 492 -11.76 -2.57 -2.55
N VAL A 493 -13.02 -2.22 -2.83
CA VAL A 493 -14.07 -3.16 -3.21
C VAL A 493 -13.72 -3.83 -4.55
N LEU A 494 -13.18 -3.06 -5.51
CA LEU A 494 -12.66 -3.60 -6.77
C LEU A 494 -11.60 -4.68 -6.53
N HIS A 495 -10.51 -4.37 -5.81
CA HIS A 495 -9.42 -5.33 -5.58
C HIS A 495 -9.88 -6.59 -4.84
N ARG A 496 -10.79 -6.44 -3.87
CA ARG A 496 -11.36 -7.55 -3.14
C ARG A 496 -12.18 -8.48 -4.03
N LEU A 497 -13.12 -7.94 -4.80
CA LEU A 497 -13.94 -8.73 -5.71
C LEU A 497 -13.10 -9.32 -6.85
N GLN A 498 -12.11 -8.57 -7.33
CA GLN A 498 -11.17 -9.05 -8.33
C GLN A 498 -10.33 -10.21 -7.82
N SER A 499 -9.85 -10.18 -6.57
CA SER A 499 -9.13 -11.30 -5.95
C SER A 499 -9.99 -12.57 -5.90
N VAL A 500 -11.29 -12.45 -5.63
CA VAL A 500 -12.22 -13.59 -5.65
C VAL A 500 -12.36 -14.15 -7.06
N LEU A 501 -12.60 -13.29 -8.06
CA LEU A 501 -12.72 -13.70 -9.47
C LEU A 501 -11.43 -14.31 -10.02
N ASP A 502 -10.27 -13.78 -9.60
CA ASP A 502 -8.97 -14.30 -10.01
C ASP A 502 -8.68 -15.67 -9.37
N SER A 503 -9.01 -15.84 -8.10
CA SER A 503 -8.90 -17.14 -7.42
C SER A 503 -9.78 -18.20 -8.08
N GLU A 504 -10.97 -17.79 -8.50
CA GLU A 504 -11.90 -18.64 -9.24
C GLU A 504 -11.39 -19.01 -10.64
N GLU A 505 -10.88 -18.05 -11.41
CA GLU A 505 -10.28 -18.32 -12.72
C GLU A 505 -9.10 -19.29 -12.61
N VAL A 506 -8.23 -19.11 -11.61
CA VAL A 506 -7.11 -20.03 -11.35
C VAL A 506 -7.60 -21.43 -10.99
N ARG A 507 -8.64 -21.54 -10.14
CA ARG A 507 -9.25 -22.83 -9.78
C ARG A 507 -9.83 -23.54 -11.00
N ILE A 508 -10.53 -22.81 -11.87
CA ILE A 508 -11.12 -23.34 -13.11
C ILE A 508 -10.02 -23.82 -14.04
N ASP A 509 -8.96 -23.04 -14.24
CA ASP A 509 -7.82 -23.40 -15.09
C ASP A 509 -7.12 -24.67 -14.62
N LEU A 510 -6.88 -24.80 -13.31
CA LEU A 510 -6.33 -26.01 -12.72
C LEU A 510 -7.25 -27.22 -12.91
N SER A 511 -8.55 -27.03 -12.67
CA SER A 511 -9.54 -28.11 -12.83
C SER A 511 -9.64 -28.59 -14.27
N MET A 512 -9.62 -27.67 -15.25
CA MET A 512 -9.61 -28.03 -16.67
C MET A 512 -8.34 -28.76 -17.09
N SER A 513 -7.18 -28.37 -16.55
CA SER A 513 -5.90 -29.04 -16.85
C SER A 513 -5.82 -30.48 -16.30
N ALA A 514 -6.61 -30.80 -15.28
CA ALA A 514 -6.67 -32.13 -14.68
C ALA A 514 -7.64 -33.08 -15.42
N LEU A 515 -8.51 -32.57 -16.29
CA LEU A 515 -9.46 -33.38 -17.05
C LEU A 515 -8.77 -34.08 -18.23
N PRO A 516 -9.13 -35.33 -18.56
CA PRO A 516 -8.61 -36.02 -19.73
C PRO A 516 -8.88 -35.20 -21.01
N GLU A 517 -7.92 -35.15 -21.92
CA GLU A 517 -8.14 -34.59 -23.25
C GLU A 517 -9.31 -35.33 -23.92
N ARG A 518 -10.16 -34.60 -24.65
CA ARG A 518 -11.22 -35.22 -25.46
C ARG A 518 -10.51 -36.18 -26.41
N ARG A 519 -10.59 -37.49 -26.18
CA ARG A 519 -10.33 -38.47 -27.23
C ARG A 519 -11.22 -38.07 -28.40
N GLU A 520 -10.60 -37.60 -29.48
CA GLU A 520 -11.29 -37.29 -30.71
C GLU A 520 -12.27 -38.42 -31.00
N ARG A 521 -13.55 -38.08 -31.18
CA ARG A 521 -14.55 -39.01 -31.71
C ARG A 521 -14.22 -39.26 -33.18
N ALA A 522 -13.15 -40.01 -33.42
CA ALA A 522 -12.77 -40.58 -34.69
C ALA A 522 -12.82 -42.10 -34.54
N ARG A 523 -14.03 -42.65 -34.52
CA ARG A 523 -14.38 -44.04 -34.83
C ARG A 523 -15.91 -44.14 -34.82
N GLY A 524 -16.51 -44.27 -36.00
CA GLY A 524 -17.90 -44.71 -36.13
C GLY A 524 -18.80 -43.94 -37.07
N THR A 525 -18.40 -43.71 -38.32
CA THR A 525 -19.35 -43.80 -39.44
C THR A 525 -19.09 -45.14 -40.12
N GLY A 526 -19.85 -46.15 -39.72
CA GLY A 526 -19.84 -47.46 -40.36
C GLY A 526 -20.55 -47.39 -41.71
N THR A 527 -19.94 -47.99 -42.72
CA THR A 527 -20.67 -48.51 -43.89
C THR A 527 -21.13 -49.92 -43.55
N ALA A 528 -22.40 -50.04 -43.17
CA ALA A 528 -23.14 -51.30 -43.17
C ALA A 528 -24.40 -51.09 -44.04
N GLY A 529 -24.52 -51.91 -45.08
CA GLY A 529 -25.65 -52.02 -45.99
C GLY A 529 -25.20 -52.85 -47.19
N GLY A 530 -25.79 -53.98 -47.56
CA GLY A 530 -27.05 -54.62 -47.18
C GLY A 530 -27.05 -56.11 -47.64
N PRO A 531 -28.21 -56.76 -47.72
CA PRO A 531 -28.36 -58.21 -47.49
C PRO A 531 -28.46 -59.10 -48.76
N ASP A 532 -28.32 -60.41 -48.52
CA ASP A 532 -28.60 -61.63 -49.31
C ASP A 532 -29.19 -61.54 -50.74
N ALA A 533 -28.52 -62.24 -51.68
CA ALA A 533 -29.14 -63.08 -52.71
C ALA A 533 -28.13 -64.17 -53.20
N PRO A 534 -28.56 -65.41 -53.52
CA PRO A 534 -27.66 -66.52 -53.86
C PRO A 534 -27.52 -66.78 -55.38
N GLY A 535 -26.40 -67.40 -55.79
CA GLY A 535 -26.34 -68.27 -56.97
C GLY A 535 -25.43 -67.85 -58.14
N GLY A 536 -24.69 -68.83 -58.68
CA GLY A 536 -24.03 -68.80 -60.00
C GLY A 536 -22.54 -68.41 -59.94
N ALA A 537 -21.59 -69.35 -59.97
CA ALA A 537 -21.05 -70.05 -61.15
C ALA A 537 -20.23 -69.14 -62.09
N GLY A 538 -18.98 -69.52 -62.35
CA GLY A 538 -18.26 -69.17 -63.59
C GLY A 538 -16.89 -68.54 -63.42
N ASP A 539 -15.87 -69.39 -63.52
CA ASP A 539 -14.55 -69.22 -64.15
C ASP A 539 -14.19 -67.86 -64.78
N LEU A 540 -13.03 -67.32 -64.40
CA LEU A 540 -11.78 -67.18 -65.20
C LEU A 540 -10.81 -66.20 -64.54
#